data_AF-A0A382C235-F1
#
_entry.id   AF-A0A382C235-F1
#
_cell.length_a   1.000
_cell.length_b   1.000
_cell.length_c   1.000
_cell.angle_alpha   90.00
_cell.angle_beta   90.00
_cell.angle_gamma   90.00
#
_symmetry.space_group_name_H-M   'P 1'
#
loop_
_entity.id
_entity.type
_entity.pdbx_description
1 polymer ?
#
loop_
_entity_poly.entity_id
_entity_poly.type
_entity_poly.pdbx_seq_one_letter_code
_entity_poly.pdbx_strand_id
1 'polypeptide(L)'
;VGGASYEKHGTPITDEVFYKALECEAIILGAVGGPKWDNLEFSKKPERALLKLRKELKLFANLRPAICFKQLVDASTLKPEIV
;
A
#
# COMPACT_ATOMS: atom_id res chain seq x y z
N VAL A 1 4.68 -3.95 -8.46
CA VAL A 1 3.55 -3.00 -8.30
C VAL A 1 4.08 -1.60 -8.02
N GLY A 2 3.25 -0.57 -8.19
CA GLY A 2 3.62 0.82 -7.93
C GLY A 2 4.67 1.37 -8.90
N GLY A 3 5.51 2.29 -8.40
CA GLY A 3 6.53 2.98 -9.19
C GLY A 3 7.53 2.03 -9.86
N ALA A 4 7.93 0.95 -9.17
CA ALA A 4 8.80 -0.08 -9.74
C ALA A 4 8.20 -0.79 -10.96
N SER A 5 6.87 -0.98 -10.97
CA SER A 5 6.17 -1.52 -12.15
C SER A 5 6.10 -0.48 -13.26
N TYR A 6 5.83 0.78 -12.90
CA TYR A 6 5.74 1.86 -13.88
C TYR A 6 7.05 2.07 -14.62
N GLU A 7 8.19 2.03 -13.94
CA GLU A 7 9.50 2.19 -14.57
C GLU A 7 9.82 1.09 -15.59
N LYS A 8 9.42 -0.16 -15.30
CA LYS A 8 9.72 -1.30 -16.15
C LYS A 8 8.67 -1.54 -17.26
N HIS A 9 7.41 -1.19 -16.99
CA HIS A 9 6.27 -1.60 -17.83
C HIS A 9 5.35 -0.44 -18.23
N GLY A 10 5.61 0.80 -17.80
CA GLY A 10 4.76 1.96 -18.09
C GLY A 10 3.39 1.96 -17.38
N THR A 11 3.13 0.97 -16.52
CA THR A 11 1.88 0.83 -15.76
C THR A 11 2.18 0.53 -14.29
N PRO A 12 1.42 1.09 -13.33
CA PRO A 12 1.63 0.82 -11.91
C PRO A 12 1.34 -0.64 -11.52
N ILE A 13 0.57 -1.38 -12.32
CA ILE A 13 0.35 -2.82 -12.17
C ILE A 13 0.06 -3.45 -13.54
N THR A 14 0.73 -4.54 -13.86
CA THR A 14 0.47 -5.31 -15.08
C THR A 14 -0.70 -6.25 -14.88
N ASP A 15 -1.35 -6.66 -15.97
CA ASP A 15 -2.46 -7.61 -15.89
C ASP A 15 -1.99 -8.98 -15.38
N GLU A 16 -0.79 -9.42 -15.75
CA GLU A 16 -0.17 -10.64 -15.22
C GLU A 16 -0.10 -10.65 -13.68
N VAL A 17 0.44 -9.57 -13.08
CA VAL A 17 0.55 -9.46 -11.62
C VAL A 17 -0.83 -9.34 -10.98
N PHE A 18 -1.77 -8.68 -11.66
CA PHE A 18 -3.14 -8.54 -11.19
C PHE A 18 -3.89 -9.87 -11.14
N TYR A 19 -3.84 -10.67 -12.21
CA TYR A 19 -4.49 -11.99 -12.24
C TYR A 19 -3.83 -12.97 -11.27
N LYS A 20 -2.50 -12.94 -11.16
CA LYS A 20 -1.80 -13.72 -10.14
C LYS A 20 -2.27 -13.36 -8.72
N ALA A 21 -2.50 -12.08 -8.45
CA ALA A 21 -3.02 -11.64 -7.15
C ALA A 21 -4.45 -12.17 -6.86
N LEU A 22 -5.29 -12.33 -7.89
CA LEU A 22 -6.64 -12.91 -7.75
C LEU A 22 -6.62 -14.41 -7.41
N GLU A 23 -5.57 -15.12 -7.82
CA GLU A 23 -5.41 -16.57 -7.60
C GLU A 23 -4.75 -16.89 -6.26
N CYS A 24 -4.06 -15.95 -5.63
CA CYS A 24 -3.37 -16.15 -4.36
C CYS A 24 -4.33 -16.15 -3.15
N GLU A 25 -4.03 -16.97 -2.14
CA GLU A 25 -4.76 -16.96 -0.86
C GLU A 25 -4.40 -15.76 0.01
N ALA A 26 -3.18 -15.22 -0.16
CA ALA A 26 -2.68 -14.08 0.59
C ALA A 26 -1.74 -13.21 -0.25
N ILE A 27 -1.76 -11.90 0.01
CA ILE A 27 -0.90 -10.93 -0.64
C ILE A 27 -0.21 -10.08 0.42
N ILE A 28 1.12 -10.04 0.38
CA ILE A 28 1.94 -9.16 1.20
C ILE A 28 2.41 -8.00 0.32
N LEU A 29 2.12 -6.77 0.74
CA LEU A 29 2.50 -5.55 0.05
C LEU A 29 3.33 -4.68 0.99
N GLY A 30 4.49 -4.21 0.53
CA GLY A 30 5.35 -3.28 1.28
C GLY A 30 4.81 -1.85 1.23
N ALA A 31 5.32 -1.05 0.31
CA ALA A 31 4.86 0.32 0.09
C ALA A 31 4.82 0.66 -1.41
N VAL A 32 4.02 1.66 -1.77
CA VAL A 32 3.98 2.27 -3.11
C VAL A 32 3.93 3.79 -2.95
N GLY A 33 4.47 4.51 -3.92
CA GLY A 33 4.52 5.98 -3.93
C GLY A 33 5.95 6.52 -3.88
N GLY A 34 6.10 7.79 -4.23
CA GLY A 34 7.39 8.51 -4.17
C GLY A 34 7.42 9.76 -5.07
N PRO A 35 8.22 10.79 -4.73
CA PRO A 35 8.19 12.09 -5.41
C PRO A 35 8.50 12.03 -6.91
N LYS A 36 9.28 11.01 -7.33
CA LYS A 36 9.62 10.76 -8.73
C LYS A 36 8.39 10.63 -9.64
N TRP A 37 7.25 10.21 -9.10
CA TRP A 37 6.03 9.91 -9.86
C TRP A 37 4.90 10.92 -9.63
N ASP A 38 5.15 12.05 -8.95
CA ASP A 38 4.12 13.03 -8.60
C ASP A 38 3.47 13.70 -9.81
N ASN A 39 4.28 13.94 -10.86
CA ASN A 39 3.87 14.57 -12.12
C ASN A 39 3.26 13.59 -13.14
N LEU A 40 3.12 12.30 -12.78
CA LEU A 40 2.46 11.36 -13.66
C LEU A 40 0.96 11.64 -13.73
N GLU A 41 0.38 11.29 -14.88
CA GLU A 41 -1.05 11.18 -15.06
C GLU A 41 -1.68 10.35 -13.93
N PHE A 42 -2.84 10.78 -13.42
CA PHE A 42 -3.49 10.14 -12.28
C PHE A 42 -3.66 8.63 -12.45
N SER A 43 -3.97 8.16 -13.67
CA SER A 43 -4.14 6.74 -14.01
C SER A 43 -2.87 5.91 -13.89
N LYS A 44 -1.69 6.54 -13.96
CA LYS A 44 -0.36 5.92 -13.97
C LYS A 44 0.37 6.03 -12.63
N LYS A 45 -0.18 6.77 -11.67
CA LYS A 45 0.45 6.95 -10.35
C LYS A 45 0.60 5.61 -9.61
N PRO A 46 1.70 5.41 -8.84
CA PRO A 46 1.96 4.18 -8.10
C PRO A 46 0.79 3.69 -7.23
N GLU A 47 0.06 4.62 -6.59
CA GLU A 47 -1.05 4.36 -5.68
C GLU A 47 -2.24 3.72 -6.40
N ARG A 48 -2.35 3.87 -7.73
CA ARG A 48 -3.41 3.24 -8.53
C ARG A 48 -3.36 1.73 -8.50
N ALA A 49 -2.16 1.14 -8.39
CA ALA A 49 -2.02 -0.30 -8.21
C ALA A 49 -2.68 -0.77 -6.91
N LEU A 50 -2.41 -0.07 -5.80
CA LEU A 50 -2.98 -0.39 -4.49
C LEU A 50 -4.50 -0.24 -4.49
N LEU A 51 -5.03 0.82 -5.10
CA LEU A 51 -6.47 1.05 -5.19
C LEU A 51 -7.17 0.02 -6.08
N LYS A 52 -6.58 -0.33 -7.25
CA LYS A 52 -7.10 -1.39 -8.14
C LYS A 52 -7.15 -2.72 -7.39
N LEU A 53 -6.06 -3.13 -6.75
CA LEU A 53 -5.99 -4.36 -5.96
C LEU A 53 -7.08 -4.41 -4.89
N ARG A 54 -7.20 -3.37 -4.05
CA ARG A 54 -8.20 -3.34 -2.97
C ARG A 54 -9.64 -3.46 -3.49
N LYS A 55 -9.95 -2.78 -4.60
CA LYS A 55 -11.28 -2.79 -5.20
C LYS A 55 -11.62 -4.16 -5.77
N GLU A 56 -10.76 -4.70 -6.62
CA GLU A 56 -11.05 -5.93 -7.37
C GLU A 56 -10.98 -7.19 -6.51
N LEU A 57 -10.09 -7.22 -5.50
CA LEU A 57 -10.03 -8.28 -4.48
C LEU A 57 -11.12 -8.14 -3.41
N LYS A 58 -11.99 -7.11 -3.51
CA LYS A 58 -13.10 -6.84 -2.59
C LYS A 58 -12.65 -6.74 -1.13
N LEU A 59 -11.49 -6.12 -0.88
CA LEU A 59 -10.92 -5.93 0.45
C LEU A 59 -11.61 -4.78 1.19
N PHE A 60 -12.87 -4.99 1.59
CA PHE A 60 -13.70 -3.97 2.23
C PHE A 60 -13.29 -3.71 3.69
N ALA A 61 -12.83 -4.74 4.41
CA ALA A 61 -12.42 -4.63 5.81
C ALA A 61 -10.94 -4.25 5.89
N ASN A 62 -10.66 -3.08 6.48
CA ASN A 62 -9.29 -2.65 6.76
C ASN A 62 -9.04 -2.59 8.27
N LEU A 63 -8.32 -3.57 8.80
CA LEU A 63 -7.94 -3.64 10.20
C LEU A 63 -6.64 -2.86 10.44
N ARG A 64 -6.64 -1.96 11.43
CA ARG A 64 -5.49 -1.15 11.85
C ARG A 64 -5.39 -1.11 13.38
N PRO A 65 -4.93 -2.20 14.03
CA PRO A 65 -4.71 -2.18 15.47
C PRO A 65 -3.67 -1.12 15.83
N ALA A 66 -3.96 -0.28 16.82
CA ALA A 66 -3.06 0.72 17.36
C ALA A 66 -2.71 0.34 18.81
N ILE A 67 -1.52 -0.22 19.00
CA ILE A 67 -1.06 -0.74 20.29
C ILE A 67 0.23 0.01 20.67
N CYS A 68 0.25 0.64 21.84
CA CYS A 68 1.46 1.22 22.41
C CYS A 68 2.29 0.13 23.10
N PHE A 69 3.48 -0.16 22.57
CA PHE A 69 4.39 -1.08 23.23
C PHE A 69 5.08 -0.36 24.39
N LYS A 70 5.16 -1.01 25.56
CA LYS A 70 5.76 -0.42 26.77
C LYS A 70 7.17 0.12 26.54
N GLN A 71 7.95 -0.57 25.70
CA GLN A 71 9.32 -0.19 25.34
C GLN A 71 9.40 1.04 24.42
N LEU A 72 8.27 1.49 23.86
CA LEU A 72 8.16 2.60 22.90
C LEU A 72 7.29 3.75 23.40
N VAL A 73 6.89 3.76 24.68
CA VAL A 73 6.01 4.80 25.26
C VAL A 73 6.58 6.20 25.04
N ASP A 74 7.90 6.37 25.17
CA ASP A 74 8.57 7.65 25.00
C ASP A 74 8.59 8.17 23.55
N ALA A 75 8.23 7.34 22.57
CA ALA A 75 8.03 7.78 21.18
C ALA A 75 6.66 8.44 20.96
N SER A 76 5.73 8.27 21.91
CA SER A 76 4.43 8.95 21.89
C SER A 76 4.60 10.42 22.26
N THR A 77 3.86 11.29 21.58
CA THR A 77 3.75 12.70 21.97
C THR A 77 2.72 12.92 23.09
N LEU A 78 1.95 11.87 23.44
CA LEU A 78 1.06 11.89 24.59
C LEU A 78 1.84 11.60 25.87
N LYS A 79 1.31 12.09 27.00
CA LYS A 79 1.94 11.81 28.30
C LYS A 79 1.88 10.31 28.61
N PRO A 80 2.93 9.71 29.20
CA PRO A 80 2.97 8.28 29.51
C PRO A 80 1.77 7.76 30.31
N GLU A 81 1.18 8.57 31.19
CA GLU A 81 0.00 8.21 31.97
C GLU A 81 -1.31 8.14 31.16
N ILE A 82 -1.29 8.54 29.88
CA ILE A 82 -2.44 8.58 28.96
C ILE A 82 -2.42 7.41 27.97
N VAL A 83 -1.25 6.80 27.71
CA VAL A 83 -1.02 5.83 26.62
C VAL A 83 -0.65 4.43 27.10
#